data_AF-A0A919HZT2-F1
#
_entry.id   AF-A0A919HZT2-F1
#
_cell.length_a   1.000
_cell.length_b   1.000
_cell.length_c   1.000
_cell.angle_alpha   90.00
_cell.angle_beta   90.00
_cell.angle_gamma   90.00
#
_symmetry.space_group_name_H-M   'P 1'
#
loop_
_entity.id
_entity.type
_entity.pdbx_description
1 polymer ?
#
loop_
_entity_poly.entity_id
_entity_poly.type
_entity_poly.pdbx_seq_one_letter_code
_entity_poly.pdbx_strand_id
1 'polypeptide(L)'
;MTVVVMGGALLAAVVLNYLIPEQVFVLIASLAAFATVWVWLMILLSHFAMRRGLSAEERSQIAFPIPFWPVAPLLTLLFMGLVIAVLGMFAETRMALIAGFGLARAADGGVVCAGA
;
A
#
# COMPACT_ATOMS: atom_id res chain seq x y z
N MET A 1 21.06 -18.39 1.12
CA MET A 1 20.71 -17.73 -0.17
C MET A 1 20.14 -16.33 0.03
N THR A 2 19.14 -16.13 0.89
CA THR A 2 18.52 -14.81 1.16
C THR A 2 19.51 -13.74 1.62
N VAL A 3 20.47 -14.08 2.48
CA VAL A 3 21.50 -13.12 2.96
C VAL A 3 22.42 -12.65 1.84
N VAL A 4 22.83 -13.55 0.93
CA VAL A 4 23.67 -13.20 -0.22
C VAL A 4 22.92 -12.28 -1.19
N VAL A 5 21.62 -12.55 -1.40
CA VAL A 5 20.75 -11.71 -2.23
C VAL A 5 20.56 -10.32 -1.61
N MET A 6 20.28 -10.22 -0.31
CA MET A 6 20.16 -8.95 0.41
C MET A 6 21.48 -8.17 0.43
N GLY A 7 22.59 -8.85 0.69
CA GLY A 7 23.92 -8.25 0.66
C GLY A 7 24.28 -7.70 -0.73
N GLY A 8 23.97 -8.45 -1.79
CA GLY A 8 24.18 -8.00 -3.17
C GLY A 8 23.33 -6.79 -3.53
N ALA A 9 22.06 -6.77 -3.13
CA ALA A 9 21.16 -5.63 -3.38
C ALA A 9 21.64 -4.36 -2.67
N LEU A 10 22.12 -4.48 -1.42
CA LEU A 10 22.67 -3.34 -0.67
C LEU A 10 23.96 -2.80 -1.30
N LEU A 11 24.87 -3.69 -1.74
CA LEU A 11 26.08 -3.27 -2.45
C LEU A 11 25.76 -2.55 -3.77
N ALA A 12 24.79 -3.05 -4.53
CA ALA A 12 24.34 -2.39 -5.76
C ALA A 12 23.76 -0.99 -5.47
N ALA A 13 22.96 -0.85 -4.41
CA ALA A 13 22.42 0.45 -3.99
C ALA A 13 23.54 1.44 -3.61
N VAL A 14 24.59 0.98 -2.91
CA VAL A 14 25.76 1.80 -2.54
C VAL A 14 26.56 2.24 -3.77
N VAL A 15 26.82 1.33 -4.71
CA VAL A 15 27.54 1.66 -5.96
C VAL A 15 26.75 2.66 -6.80
N LEU A 16 25.44 2.48 -6.91
CA LEU A 16 24.58 3.38 -7.66
C LEU A 16 24.50 4.76 -7.00
N ASN A 17 24.50 4.83 -5.65
CA ASN A 17 24.56 6.08 -4.91
C ASN A 17 25.85 6.87 -5.18
N TYR A 18 26.97 6.19 -5.43
CA TYR A 18 28.23 6.83 -5.78
C TYR A 18 28.24 7.44 -7.19
N LEU A 19 27.48 6.84 -8.12
CA LEU A 19 27.41 7.28 -9.53
C LEU A 19 26.39 8.40 -9.77
N ILE A 20 25.27 8.38 -9.04
CA ILE A 20 24.18 9.37 -9.17
C ILE A 20 23.67 9.76 -7.77
N PRO A 21 24.39 10.61 -7.03
CA PRO A 21 24.16 10.83 -5.61
C PRO A 21 22.83 11.51 -5.27
N GLU A 22 22.38 12.47 -6.09
CA GLU A 22 21.17 13.24 -5.78
C GLU A 22 19.85 12.48 -6.01
N GLN A 23 19.77 11.65 -7.05
CA GLN A 23 18.48 11.09 -7.49
C GLN A 23 18.19 9.70 -6.91
N VAL A 24 19.21 8.88 -6.64
CA VAL A 24 19.04 7.47 -6.23
C VAL A 24 18.45 7.36 -4.83
N PHE A 25 18.88 8.22 -3.89
CA PHE A 25 18.32 8.22 -2.55
C PHE A 25 16.84 8.61 -2.57
N VAL A 26 16.50 9.67 -3.31
CA VAL A 26 15.12 10.15 -3.45
C VAL A 26 14.25 9.08 -4.14
N LEU A 27 14.77 8.40 -5.15
CA LEU A 27 14.06 7.34 -5.86
C LEU A 27 13.79 6.11 -4.98
N ILE A 28 14.78 5.65 -4.21
CA ILE A 28 14.60 4.51 -3.31
C ILE A 28 13.67 4.87 -2.13
N ALA A 29 13.88 6.05 -1.53
CA ALA A 29 13.04 6.54 -0.43
C ALA A 29 11.57 6.71 -0.87
N SER A 30 11.34 7.26 -2.06
CA SER A 30 10.00 7.43 -2.61
C SER A 30 9.34 6.09 -2.98
N LEU A 31 10.09 5.13 -3.53
CA LEU A 31 9.59 3.77 -3.80
C LEU A 31 9.19 3.06 -2.50
N ALA A 32 10.00 3.17 -1.45
CA ALA A 32 9.71 2.57 -0.14
C ALA A 32 8.48 3.21 0.54
N ALA A 33 8.35 4.53 0.45
CA ALA A 33 7.17 5.25 0.94
C ALA A 33 5.90 4.82 0.20
N PHE A 34 5.97 4.73 -1.14
CA PHE A 34 4.87 4.23 -1.97
C PHE A 34 4.48 2.79 -1.61
N ALA A 35 5.46 1.88 -1.53
CA ALA A 35 5.22 0.48 -1.19
C ALA A 35 4.56 0.34 0.20
N THR A 36 4.97 1.16 1.16
CA THR A 36 4.36 1.18 2.49
C THR A 36 2.90 1.62 2.42
N VAL A 37 2.62 2.75 1.77
CA VAL A 37 1.25 3.25 1.58
C VAL A 37 0.36 2.21 0.89
N TRP A 38 0.90 1.55 -0.14
CA TRP A 38 0.22 0.48 -0.86
C TRP A 38 -0.14 -0.72 0.03
N VAL A 39 0.81 -1.21 0.83
CA VAL A 39 0.59 -2.31 1.77
C VAL A 39 -0.50 -1.97 2.78
N TRP A 40 -0.48 -0.77 3.34
CA TRP A 40 -1.49 -0.35 4.31
C TRP A 40 -2.88 -0.19 3.68
N LEU A 41 -2.94 0.32 2.44
CA LEU A 41 -4.19 0.40 1.68
C LEU A 41 -4.78 -1.00 1.44
N MET A 42 -3.95 -1.96 1.02
CA MET A 42 -4.37 -3.36 0.86
C MET A 42 -4.88 -3.95 2.19
N ILE A 43 -4.19 -3.73 3.31
CA ILE A 43 -4.62 -4.20 4.63
C ILE A 43 -6.01 -3.63 4.99
N LEU A 44 -6.22 -2.32 4.80
CA LEU A 44 -7.51 -1.67 5.08
C LEU A 44 -8.64 -2.19 4.19
N LEU A 45 -8.36 -2.37 2.89
CA LEU A 45 -9.33 -2.92 1.95
C LEU A 45 -9.71 -4.35 2.31
N SER A 46 -8.75 -5.22 2.62
CA SER A 46 -9.02 -6.57 3.10
C SER A 46 -9.82 -6.56 4.41
N HIS A 47 -9.48 -5.67 5.34
CA HIS A 47 -10.22 -5.54 6.60
C HIS A 47 -11.67 -5.09 6.37
N PHE A 48 -11.89 -4.15 5.45
CA PHE A 48 -13.21 -3.63 5.11
C PHE A 48 -14.05 -4.65 4.32
N ALA A 49 -13.43 -5.36 3.37
CA ALA A 49 -14.07 -6.43 2.58
C ALA A 49 -14.51 -7.59 3.49
N MET A 50 -13.65 -8.03 4.42
CA MET A 50 -13.99 -9.05 5.42
C MET A 50 -15.21 -8.62 6.26
N ARG A 51 -15.24 -7.38 6.74
CA ARG A 51 -16.40 -6.89 7.51
C ARG A 51 -17.67 -6.69 6.68
N ARG A 52 -17.55 -6.36 5.39
CA ARG A 52 -18.69 -6.24 4.48
C ARG A 52 -19.28 -7.62 4.12
N GLY A 53 -18.44 -8.65 3.98
CA GLY A 53 -18.84 -10.03 3.69
C GLY A 53 -19.45 -10.80 4.86
N LEU A 54 -19.27 -10.31 6.10
CA LEU A 54 -19.87 -10.91 7.31
C LEU A 54 -21.36 -10.55 7.45
N SER A 55 -22.20 -11.58 7.68
CA SER A 55 -23.63 -11.46 7.99
C SER A 55 -23.88 -10.71 9.31
N ALA A 56 -25.07 -10.13 9.50
CA ALA A 56 -25.45 -9.42 10.72
C ALA A 56 -25.32 -10.32 11.98
N GLU A 57 -25.57 -11.62 11.84
CA GLU A 57 -25.45 -12.63 12.90
C GLU A 57 -23.98 -12.95 13.25
N GLU A 58 -23.06 -12.91 12.29
CA GLU A 58 -21.63 -13.18 12.53
C GLU A 58 -20.91 -11.96 13.08
N ARG A 59 -21.38 -10.74 12.75
CA ARG A 59 -20.89 -9.49 13.33
C ARG A 59 -21.13 -9.39 14.83
N SER A 60 -22.19 -10.02 15.35
CA SER A 60 -22.51 -10.03 16.78
C SER A 60 -21.72 -11.07 17.58
N GLN A 61 -21.15 -12.09 16.91
CA GLN A 61 -20.28 -13.10 17.52
C GLN A 61 -18.79 -12.72 17.55
N ILE A 62 -18.42 -11.53 17.07
CA ILE A 62 -17.02 -11.07 17.09
C ILE A 62 -16.59 -10.87 18.55
N ALA A 63 -15.68 -11.73 19.03
CA ALA A 63 -15.17 -11.72 20.41
C ALA A 63 -14.46 -10.42 20.84
N PHE A 64 -14.02 -9.60 19.87
CA PHE A 64 -13.39 -8.29 20.10
C PHE A 64 -14.05 -7.21 19.21
N PRO A 65 -15.17 -6.62 19.64
CA PRO A 65 -15.78 -5.49 18.93
C PRO A 65 -14.87 -4.26 19.04
N ILE A 66 -14.69 -3.56 17.92
CA ILE A 66 -13.87 -2.35 17.85
C ILE A 66 -14.77 -1.18 18.29
N PRO A 67 -14.44 -0.42 19.35
CA PRO A 67 -15.34 0.59 19.93
C PRO A 67 -15.65 1.79 19.02
N PHE A 68 -14.93 1.96 17.89
CA PHE A 68 -15.12 3.05 16.93
C PHE A 68 -15.37 2.57 15.49
N TRP A 69 -16.02 1.41 15.34
CA TRP A 69 -16.42 0.92 14.03
C TRP A 69 -17.63 1.71 13.49
N PRO A 70 -17.66 2.20 12.23
CA PRO A 70 -16.69 2.11 11.13
C PRO A 70 -15.85 3.40 10.91
N VAL A 71 -15.85 4.33 11.87
CA VAL A 71 -15.23 5.65 11.72
C VAL A 71 -13.70 5.56 11.58
N ALA A 72 -13.06 4.70 12.38
CA ALA A 72 -11.59 4.57 12.35
C ALA A 72 -11.06 4.06 11.00
N PRO A 73 -11.56 2.95 10.41
CA PRO A 73 -11.14 2.53 9.07
C PRO A 73 -11.40 3.57 7.98
N LEU A 74 -12.52 4.30 8.05
CA LEU A 74 -12.88 5.32 7.06
C LEU A 74 -11.96 6.53 7.13
N LEU A 75 -11.64 7.00 8.34
CA LEU A 75 -10.69 8.08 8.55
C LEU A 75 -9.29 7.71 8.06
N THR A 76 -8.83 6.47 8.33
CA THR A 76 -7.55 5.98 7.82
C THR A 76 -7.55 5.88 6.30
N LEU A 77 -8.66 5.45 5.68
CA LEU A 77 -8.79 5.40 4.22
C LEU A 77 -8.71 6.80 3.60
N LEU A 78 -9.37 7.79 4.22
CA LEU A 78 -9.32 9.20 3.83
C LEU A 78 -7.88 9.75 3.93
N PHE A 79 -7.21 9.48 5.05
CA PHE A 79 -5.81 9.86 5.26
C PHE A 79 -4.88 9.17 4.24
N MET A 80 -5.12 7.90 3.91
CA MET A 80 -4.35 7.19 2.90
C MET A 80 -4.51 7.83 1.51
N GLY A 81 -5.74 8.22 1.16
CA GLY A 81 -6.01 8.99 -0.06
C GLY A 81 -5.25 10.32 -0.11
N LEU A 82 -5.17 11.03 1.02
CA LEU A 82 -4.37 12.26 1.13
C LEU A 82 -2.88 11.99 0.91
N VAL A 83 -2.31 10.94 1.51
CA VAL A 83 -0.90 10.57 1.31
C VAL A 83 -0.63 10.23 -0.16
N ILE A 84 -1.53 9.49 -0.81
CA ILE A 84 -1.44 9.18 -2.25
C ILE A 84 -1.52 10.47 -3.08
N ALA A 85 -2.40 11.41 -2.73
CA ALA A 85 -2.51 12.69 -3.43
C ALA A 85 -1.23 13.53 -3.30
N VAL A 86 -0.64 13.58 -2.10
CA VAL A 86 0.64 14.25 -1.85
C VAL A 86 1.76 13.59 -2.64
N LEU A 87 1.85 12.26 -2.64
CA LEU A 87 2.80 11.52 -3.49
C LEU A 87 2.53 11.77 -4.99
N GLY A 88 1.29 11.91 -5.43
CA GLY A 88 0.97 12.24 -6.84
C GLY A 88 1.37 13.64 -7.27
N MET A 89 1.60 14.57 -6.34
CA MET A 89 2.07 15.92 -6.65
C MET A 89 3.58 15.98 -6.94
N PHE A 90 4.37 15.00 -6.49
CA PHE A 90 5.80 14.92 -6.80
C PHE A 90 6.03 14.20 -8.14
N ALA A 91 6.85 14.81 -9.02
CA ALA A 91 7.05 14.33 -10.39
C ALA A 91 7.72 12.95 -10.46
N GLU A 92 8.56 12.61 -9.49
CA GLU A 92 9.31 11.35 -9.41
C GLU A 92 8.42 10.17 -8.98
N THR A 93 7.45 10.42 -8.11
CA THR A 93 6.49 9.43 -7.61
C THR A 93 5.29 9.24 -8.54
N ARG A 94 5.01 10.17 -9.46
CA ARG A 94 3.93 10.02 -10.47
C ARG A 94 4.04 8.75 -11.31
N MET A 95 5.26 8.43 -11.75
CA MET A 95 5.51 7.22 -12.56
C MET A 95 5.24 5.93 -11.75
N ALA A 96 5.64 5.91 -10.47
CA ALA A 96 5.33 4.82 -9.55
C ALA A 96 3.83 4.71 -9.26
N LEU A 97 3.14 5.86 -9.17
CA LEU A 97 1.71 5.92 -8.88
C LEU A 97 0.86 5.42 -10.06
N ILE A 98 1.25 5.74 -11.31
CA ILE A 98 0.57 5.23 -12.51
C ILE A 98 0.76 3.71 -12.65
N ALA A 99 1.98 3.21 -12.43
CA ALA A 99 2.24 1.77 -12.42
C ALA A 99 1.45 1.05 -11.31
N GLY A 100 1.40 1.66 -10.12
CA GLY A 100 0.61 1.19 -8.99
C GLY A 100 -0.90 1.17 -9.24
N PHE A 101 -1.45 2.23 -9.84
CA PHE A 101 -2.87 2.29 -10.21
C PHE A 101 -3.24 1.27 -11.28
N GLY A 102 -2.32 0.98 -12.21
CA GLY A 102 -2.47 -0.10 -13.18
C GLY A 102 -2.60 -1.47 -12.51
N LEU A 103 -1.78 -1.75 -11.49
CA LEU A 103 -1.89 -2.95 -10.67
C LEU A 103 -3.16 -2.96 -9.81
N ALA A 104 -3.58 -1.80 -9.29
CA ALA A 104 -4.81 -1.63 -8.50
C ALA A 104 -6.06 -2.01 -9.30
N ARG A 105 -6.17 -1.52 -10.54
CA ARG A 105 -7.27 -1.87 -11.46
C ARG A 105 -7.29 -3.36 -11.78
N ALA A 106 -6.13 -4.00 -11.89
CA ALA A 106 -6.03 -5.44 -12.10
C ALA A 106 -6.47 -6.24 -10.85
N ALA A 107 -6.15 -5.76 -9.65
CA ALA A 107 -6.56 -6.39 -8.39
C ALA A 107 -8.07 -6.23 -8.13
N ASP A 108 -8.63 -5.05 -8.40
CA ASP A 108 -10.06 -4.76 -8.22
C ASP A 108 -10.94 -5.59 -9.18
N GLY A 109 -10.47 -5.86 -10.40
CA GLY A 109 -11.18 -6.73 -11.35
C GLY A 109 -11.35 -8.17 -10.86
N GLY A 110 -10.44 -8.68 -10.03
CA GLY A 110 -10.56 -9.97 -9.38
C GLY A 110 -11.48 -9.95 -8.16
N VAL A 111 -11.49 -8.86 -7.40
CA VAL A 111 -12.33 -8.71 -6.19
C VAL A 111 -13.81 -8.50 -6.55
N VAL A 112 -14.12 -7.79 -7.64
CA VAL A 112 -15.51 -7.59 -8.11
C VAL A 112 -16.10 -8.88 -8.68
N CYS A 113 -15.32 -9.71 -9.39
CA CYS A 113 -15.78 -10.98 -9.93
C CYS A 113 -15.86 -12.12 -8.89
N ALA A 114 -15.10 -12.04 -7.79
CA ALA A 114 -15.17 -13.04 -6.70
C ALA A 114 -16.27 -12.74 -5.66
N GLY A 115 -16.91 -11.57 -5.74
CA GLY A 115 -18.00 -11.14 -4.85
C GLY A 115 -19.39 -11.10 -5.49
N ALA A 116 -19.53 -11.56 -6.73
CA ALA A 116 -20.80 -11.74 -7.45
C ALA A 116 -21.11 -13.24 -7.57
#